data_AF-A0A2R4FV33-F1
#
_entry.id   AF-A0A2R4FV33-F1
#
_cell.length_a   1.000
_cell.length_b   1.000
_cell.length_c   1.000
_cell.angle_alpha   90.00
_cell.angle_beta   90.00
_cell.angle_gamma   90.00
#
_symmetry.space_group_name_H-M   'P 1'
#
loop_
_entity.id
_entity.type
_entity.pdbx_description
1 polymer ?
#
loop_
_entity_poly.entity_id
_entity_poly.type
_entity_poly.pdbx_seq_one_letter_code
_entity_poly.pdbx_strand_id
1 'polypeptide(L)'
;MVRRRRAALLGEIHSLEQAIAAPARDPGWRPRVRTSLGGLRCAFAEHMVSTEGPDGLYAELLDHAPRLARGVHVLIREHAAVIDTMAALQRRVDLPEIGVTELRTWVTDLLRELSRHRQRGADLVYEAYQTDIGGET
;
A
#
# COMPACT_ATOMS: atom_id res chain seq x y z
N MET A 1 11.67 -5.08 13.42
CA MET A 1 11.82 -4.77 11.97
C MET A 1 10.51 -4.38 11.29
N VAL A 2 9.38 -5.04 11.57
CA VAL A 2 8.05 -4.74 10.96
C VAL A 2 7.58 -3.29 11.17
N ARG A 3 7.71 -2.72 12.38
CA ARG A 3 7.35 -1.32 12.66
C ARG A 3 8.11 -0.31 11.78
N ARG A 4 9.40 -0.55 11.52
CA ARG A 4 10.24 0.31 10.65
C ARG A 4 9.77 0.27 9.20
N ARG A 5 9.39 -0.91 8.69
CA ARG A 5 8.85 -1.07 7.32
C ARG A 5 7.47 -0.43 7.17
N ARG A 6 6.60 -0.57 8.17
CA ARG A 6 5.30 0.13 8.20
C ARG A 6 5.48 1.65 8.20
N ALA A 7 6.45 2.17 8.95
CA ALA A 7 6.79 3.58 8.94
C ALA A 7 7.37 4.04 7.58
N ALA A 8 8.20 3.21 6.93
CA ALA A 8 8.72 3.51 5.60
C ALA A 8 7.61 3.61 4.54
N LEU A 9 6.69 2.64 4.49
CA LEU A 9 5.54 2.69 3.57
C LEU A 9 4.66 3.92 3.81
N LEU A 10 4.40 4.26 5.07
CA LEU A 10 3.66 5.48 5.42
C LEU A 10 4.38 6.76 4.95
N GLY A 11 5.71 6.81 5.10
CA GLY A 11 6.51 7.93 4.62
C GLY A 11 6.42 8.12 3.11
N GLU A 12 6.43 7.03 2.34
CA GLU A 12 6.28 7.10 0.88
C GLU A 12 4.86 7.47 0.44
N ILE A 13 3.82 6.98 1.13
CA ILE A 13 2.43 7.40 0.92
C ILE A 13 2.32 8.92 1.09
N HIS A 14 2.88 9.44 2.17
CA HIS A 14 2.86 10.87 2.44
C HIS A 14 3.66 11.68 1.41
N SER A 15 4.79 11.15 0.93
CA SER A 15 5.60 11.77 -0.11
C SER A 15 4.84 11.89 -1.44
N LEU A 16 3.99 10.91 -1.77
CA LEU A 16 3.13 10.98 -2.94
C LEU A 16 1.97 11.97 -2.75
N GLU A 17 1.34 11.99 -1.57
CA GLU A 17 0.31 12.98 -1.20
C GLU A 17 0.82 14.42 -1.35
N GLN A 18 2.01 14.70 -0.85
CA GLN A 18 2.64 16.02 -0.98
C GLN A 18 2.94 16.35 -2.46
N ALA A 19 3.48 15.40 -3.20
CA ALA A 19 3.82 15.60 -4.62
C ALA A 19 2.58 15.95 -5.45
N ILE A 20 1.46 15.28 -5.23
CA ILE A 20 0.23 15.49 -6.00
C ILE A 20 -0.50 16.79 -5.61
N ALA A 21 -0.37 17.20 -4.34
CA ALA A 21 -0.92 18.45 -3.81
C ALA A 21 -0.13 19.70 -4.25
N ALA A 22 1.13 19.55 -4.65
CA ALA A 22 1.96 20.66 -5.11
C ALA A 22 1.37 21.39 -6.35
N PRO A 23 1.73 22.67 -6.60
CA PRO A 23 1.24 23.42 -7.74
C PRO A 23 1.65 22.78 -9.08
N ALA A 24 0.68 22.37 -9.89
CA ALA A 24 0.94 21.67 -11.17
C ALA A 24 1.54 22.58 -12.27
N ARG A 25 1.53 23.90 -12.08
CA ARG A 25 2.21 24.86 -12.96
C ARG A 25 3.74 24.84 -12.80
N ASP A 26 4.25 24.20 -11.75
CA ASP A 26 5.67 23.95 -11.56
C ASP A 26 6.14 22.94 -12.62
N PRO A 27 7.13 23.26 -13.49
CA PRO A 27 7.70 22.30 -14.43
C PRO A 27 8.22 21.02 -13.77
N GLY A 28 8.63 21.11 -12.49
CA GLY A 28 9.07 19.98 -11.67
C GLY A 28 7.93 19.10 -11.12
N TRP A 29 6.66 19.46 -11.32
CA TRP A 29 5.53 18.73 -10.74
C TRP A 29 5.44 17.28 -11.23
N ARG A 30 5.43 17.03 -12.54
CA ARG A 30 5.40 15.66 -13.09
C ARG A 30 6.62 14.83 -12.67
N PRO A 31 7.86 15.35 -12.77
CA PRO A 31 9.02 14.65 -12.22
C PRO A 31 8.90 14.28 -10.74
N ARG A 32 8.37 15.19 -9.91
CA ARG A 32 8.16 14.93 -8.48
C ARG A 32 7.15 13.80 -8.26
N VAL A 33 6.01 13.83 -8.95
CA VAL A 33 5.00 12.77 -8.86
C VAL A 33 5.58 11.42 -9.31
N ARG A 34 6.34 11.38 -10.42
CA ARG A 34 7.01 10.17 -10.91
C ARG A 34 7.99 9.61 -9.88
N THR A 35 8.83 10.45 -9.29
CA THR A 35 9.80 10.03 -8.27
C THR A 35 9.10 9.49 -7.03
N SER A 36 8.07 10.17 -6.51
CA SER A 36 7.30 9.69 -5.36
C SER A 36 6.55 8.38 -5.66
N LEU A 37 6.00 8.20 -6.86
CA LEU A 37 5.41 6.93 -7.30
C LEU A 37 6.45 5.79 -7.30
N GLY A 38 7.66 6.07 -7.77
CA GLY A 38 8.77 5.12 -7.77
C GLY A 38 9.19 4.70 -6.34
N GLY A 39 9.30 5.67 -5.43
CA GLY A 39 9.58 5.43 -4.01
C GLY A 39 8.51 4.59 -3.34
N LEU A 40 7.24 4.96 -3.51
CA LEU A 40 6.10 4.20 -2.99
C LEU A 40 6.07 2.77 -3.50
N ARG A 41 6.33 2.55 -4.79
CA ARG A 41 6.37 1.20 -5.37
C ARG A 41 7.48 0.34 -4.74
N CYS A 42 8.65 0.92 -4.47
CA CYS A 42 9.75 0.24 -3.80
C CYS A 42 9.35 -0.17 -2.37
N ALA A 43 8.85 0.78 -1.57
CA ALA A 43 8.41 0.50 -0.20
C ALA A 43 7.24 -0.51 -0.14
N PHE A 44 6.35 -0.49 -1.14
CA PHE A 44 5.26 -1.45 -1.24
C PHE A 44 5.74 -2.86 -1.60
N ALA A 45 6.75 -3.00 -2.47
CA ALA A 45 7.37 -4.29 -2.74
C ALA A 45 8.03 -4.87 -1.47
N GLU A 46 8.74 -4.05 -0.69
CA GLU A 46 9.29 -4.47 0.60
C GLU A 46 8.21 -4.86 1.62
N HIS A 47 7.06 -4.18 1.57
CA HIS A 47 5.89 -4.51 2.38
C HIS A 47 5.32 -5.88 2.00
N MET A 48 5.14 -6.16 0.71
CA MET A 48 4.71 -7.47 0.20
C MET A 48 5.66 -8.58 0.67
N VAL A 49 6.98 -8.41 0.51
CA VAL A 49 7.96 -9.40 1.00
C VAL A 49 7.82 -9.63 2.51
N SER A 50 7.60 -8.58 3.30
CA SER A 50 7.45 -8.72 4.77
C SER A 50 6.15 -9.36 5.22
N THR A 51 5.12 -9.37 4.37
CA THR A 51 3.79 -9.87 4.71
C THR A 51 3.53 -11.24 4.10
N GLU A 52 3.84 -11.41 2.82
CA GLU A 52 3.57 -12.63 2.05
C GLU A 52 4.76 -13.60 1.98
N GLY A 53 5.96 -13.18 2.39
CA GLY A 53 7.12 -14.05 2.39
C GLY A 53 6.90 -15.33 3.22
N PRO A 54 7.69 -16.40 2.99
CA PRO A 54 7.57 -17.65 3.73
C PRO A 54 7.61 -17.48 5.26
N ASP A 55 8.46 -16.55 5.72
CA ASP A 55 8.57 -16.13 7.13
C ASP A 55 7.87 -14.78 7.38
N GLY A 56 6.89 -14.44 6.54
CA GLY A 56 6.15 -13.20 6.57
C GLY A 56 4.97 -13.23 7.55
N LEU A 57 4.44 -12.04 7.84
CA LEU A 57 3.33 -11.88 8.80
C LEU A 57 2.12 -12.77 8.48
N TYR A 58 1.79 -12.97 7.21
CA TYR A 58 0.62 -13.79 6.84
C TYR A 58 0.85 -15.28 7.12
N ALA A 59 2.07 -15.80 6.96
CA ALA A 59 2.39 -17.17 7.33
C ALA A 59 2.26 -17.37 8.85
N GLU A 60 2.83 -16.46 9.65
CA GLU A 60 2.71 -16.44 11.11
C GLU A 60 1.23 -16.37 11.56
N LEU A 61 0.45 -15.48 10.96
CA LEU A 61 -0.98 -15.35 11.26
C LEU A 61 -1.77 -16.61 10.91
N LEU A 62 -1.42 -17.30 9.84
CA LEU A 62 -2.12 -18.53 9.45
C LEU A 62 -1.77 -19.72 10.35
N ASP A 63 -0.56 -19.75 10.91
CA ASP A 63 -0.16 -20.76 11.89
C ASP A 63 -0.97 -20.64 13.18
N HIS A 64 -1.10 -19.41 13.70
CA HIS A 64 -1.85 -19.14 14.95
C HIS A 64 -3.37 -18.99 14.74
N ALA A 65 -3.79 -18.58 13.54
CA ALA A 65 -5.17 -18.24 13.25
C ALA A 65 -5.65 -18.70 11.85
N PRO A 66 -5.74 -20.02 11.60
CA PRO A 66 -6.13 -20.57 10.29
C PRO A 66 -7.46 -20.03 9.73
N ARG A 67 -8.40 -19.67 10.62
CA ARG A 67 -9.69 -19.05 10.31
C ARG A 67 -9.57 -17.74 9.50
N LEU A 68 -8.44 -17.05 9.59
CA LEU A 68 -8.17 -15.79 8.90
C LEU A 68 -7.74 -15.97 7.44
N ALA A 69 -7.63 -17.20 6.94
CA ALA A 69 -7.16 -17.48 5.58
C ALA A 69 -7.92 -16.74 4.48
N ARG A 70 -9.24 -16.59 4.62
CA ARG A 70 -10.01 -15.80 3.66
C ARG A 70 -9.57 -14.33 3.64
N GLY A 71 -9.34 -13.74 4.80
CA GLY A 71 -8.89 -12.35 4.93
C GLY A 71 -7.47 -12.16 4.37
N VAL A 72 -6.55 -13.07 4.67
CA VAL A 72 -5.20 -13.09 4.10
C VAL A 72 -5.24 -13.14 2.57
N HIS A 73 -6.03 -14.05 1.99
CA HIS A 73 -6.17 -14.13 0.53
C HIS A 73 -6.74 -12.86 -0.10
N VAL A 74 -7.63 -12.13 0.60
CA VAL A 74 -8.13 -10.83 0.14
C VAL A 74 -6.99 -9.82 0.10
N LEU A 75 -6.18 -9.72 1.16
CA LEU A 75 -5.07 -8.77 1.23
C LEU A 75 -3.99 -9.05 0.16
N ILE A 76 -3.70 -10.32 -0.14
CA ILE A 76 -2.76 -10.70 -1.21
C ILE A 76 -3.26 -10.22 -2.58
N ARG A 77 -4.56 -10.41 -2.88
CA ARG A 77 -5.13 -9.90 -4.14
C ARG A 77 -5.10 -8.37 -4.21
N GLU A 78 -5.27 -7.70 -3.08
CA GLU A 78 -5.15 -6.24 -3.01
C GLU A 78 -3.71 -5.78 -3.27
N HIS A 79 -2.70 -6.46 -2.72
CA HIS A 79 -1.31 -6.17 -3.05
C HIS A 79 -1.05 -6.24 -4.55
N ALA A 80 -1.52 -7.31 -5.21
CA ALA A 80 -1.41 -7.46 -6.67
C ALA A 80 -2.11 -6.32 -7.44
N ALA A 81 -3.34 -5.97 -7.05
CA ALA A 81 -4.07 -4.88 -7.70
C ALA A 81 -3.40 -3.51 -7.51
N VAL A 82 -2.85 -3.26 -6.31
CA VAL A 82 -2.17 -2.02 -5.96
C VAL A 82 -0.85 -1.89 -6.74
N ILE A 83 -0.04 -2.95 -6.82
CA ILE A 83 1.22 -2.90 -7.58
C ILE A 83 0.97 -2.68 -9.08
N ASP A 84 -0.06 -3.32 -9.64
CA ASP A 84 -0.46 -3.13 -11.04
C ASP A 84 -0.92 -1.70 -11.30
N THR A 85 -1.71 -1.13 -10.37
CA THR A 85 -2.16 0.26 -10.44
C THR A 85 -0.99 1.24 -10.41
N MET A 86 -0.02 1.04 -9.50
CA MET A 86 1.19 1.86 -9.44
C MET A 86 2.02 1.76 -10.73
N ALA A 87 2.21 0.55 -11.25
CA ALA A 87 2.95 0.33 -12.50
C ALA A 87 2.25 1.02 -13.69
N ALA A 88 0.93 0.94 -13.74
CA ALA A 88 0.14 1.57 -14.79
C ALA A 88 0.16 3.10 -14.69
N LEU A 89 0.12 3.68 -13.48
CA LEU A 89 0.29 5.12 -13.26
C LEU A 89 1.68 5.60 -13.67
N GLN A 90 2.72 4.83 -13.34
CA GLN A 90 4.09 5.20 -13.66
C GLN A 90 4.38 5.23 -15.17
N ARG A 91 3.67 4.43 -15.98
CA ARG A 91 3.73 4.52 -17.45
C ARG A 91 2.99 5.75 -18.01
N ARG A 92 2.02 6.28 -17.27
CA ARG A 92 1.14 7.37 -17.72
C ARG A 92 1.57 8.76 -17.25
N VAL A 93 2.35 8.85 -16.17
CA VAL A 93 2.69 10.13 -15.52
C VAL A 93 3.36 11.15 -16.44
N ASP A 94 4.09 10.70 -17.47
CA ASP A 94 4.81 11.55 -18.42
C ASP A 94 4.14 11.69 -19.78
N LEU A 95 3.01 11.00 -19.98
CA LEU A 95 2.26 11.08 -21.22
C LEU A 95 1.66 12.49 -21.36
N PRO A 96 1.97 13.23 -22.45
CA PRO A 96 1.49 14.59 -22.67
C PRO A 96 -0.05 14.70 -22.69
N GLU A 97 -0.73 13.67 -23.16
CA GLU A 97 -2.18 13.58 -23.27
C GLU A 97 -2.89 13.47 -21.91
N ILE A 98 -2.19 13.01 -20.87
CA ILE A 98 -2.77 12.83 -19.54
C ILE A 98 -2.87 14.18 -18.85
N GLY A 99 -4.08 14.65 -18.59
CA GLY A 99 -4.30 15.93 -17.91
C GLY A 99 -3.87 15.90 -16.45
N VAL A 100 -3.56 17.07 -15.89
CA VAL A 100 -3.25 17.21 -14.44
C VAL A 100 -4.40 16.67 -13.59
N THR A 101 -5.63 17.05 -13.89
CA THR A 101 -6.82 16.62 -13.14
C THR A 101 -6.99 15.11 -13.16
N GLU A 102 -6.79 14.48 -14.31
CA GLU A 102 -6.89 13.03 -14.48
C GLU A 102 -5.83 12.30 -13.66
N LEU A 103 -4.58 12.74 -13.75
CA LEU A 103 -3.48 12.17 -12.95
C LEU A 103 -3.73 12.34 -11.44
N ARG A 104 -4.27 13.48 -11.01
CA ARG A 104 -4.66 13.71 -9.60
C ARG A 104 -5.76 12.74 -9.16
N THR A 105 -6.79 12.55 -9.96
CA THR A 105 -7.88 11.61 -9.66
C THR A 105 -7.33 10.21 -9.44
N TRP A 106 -6.55 9.69 -10.40
CA TRP A 106 -6.01 8.33 -10.29
C TRP A 106 -5.06 8.14 -9.10
N VAL A 107 -4.19 9.12 -8.83
CA VAL A 107 -3.30 9.06 -7.67
C VAL A 107 -4.10 9.13 -6.35
N THR A 108 -5.14 9.96 -6.29
CA THR A 108 -6.02 10.05 -5.11
C THR A 108 -6.79 8.75 -4.87
N ASP A 109 -7.25 8.11 -5.94
CA ASP A 109 -7.92 6.80 -5.85
C ASP A 109 -6.95 5.72 -5.35
N LEU A 110 -5.71 5.69 -5.86
CA LEU A 110 -4.66 4.81 -5.34
C LEU A 110 -4.41 5.03 -3.84
N LEU A 111 -4.28 6.29 -3.41
CA LEU A 111 -4.07 6.64 -1.99
C LEU A 111 -5.24 6.18 -1.10
N ARG A 112 -6.47 6.28 -1.60
CA ARG A 112 -7.66 5.77 -0.91
C ARG A 112 -7.60 4.25 -0.75
N GLU A 113 -7.25 3.53 -1.81
CA GLU A 113 -7.14 2.07 -1.76
C GLU A 113 -6.01 1.60 -0.84
N LEU A 114 -4.86 2.30 -0.82
CA LEU A 114 -3.78 2.04 0.15
C LEU A 114 -4.23 2.25 1.60
N SER A 115 -5.02 3.29 1.87
CA SER A 115 -5.57 3.54 3.20
C SER A 115 -6.50 2.39 3.65
N ARG A 116 -7.44 1.98 2.78
CA ARG A 116 -8.37 0.88 3.03
C ARG A 116 -7.66 -0.46 3.21
N HIS A 117 -6.67 -0.74 2.38
CA HIS A 117 -5.83 -1.93 2.49
C HIS A 117 -5.13 -1.98 3.85
N ARG A 118 -4.51 -0.88 4.27
CA ARG A 118 -3.83 -0.80 5.58
C ARG A 118 -4.78 -0.97 6.76
N GLN A 119 -6.00 -0.43 6.67
CA GLN A 119 -7.03 -0.62 7.70
C GLN A 119 -7.40 -2.09 7.83
N ARG A 120 -7.73 -2.76 6.71
CA ARG A 120 -8.06 -4.19 6.71
C ARG A 120 -6.90 -5.06 7.22
N GLY A 121 -5.66 -4.71 6.87
CA GLY A 121 -4.48 -5.38 7.42
C GLY A 121 -4.33 -5.21 8.94
N ALA A 122 -4.70 -4.04 9.49
CA ALA A 122 -4.70 -3.81 10.92
C ALA A 122 -5.83 -4.58 11.63
N ASP A 123 -7.03 -4.60 11.04
CA ASP A 123 -8.18 -5.34 11.56
C ASP A 123 -7.90 -6.84 11.65
N LEU A 124 -7.24 -7.40 10.63
CA LEU A 124 -6.90 -8.81 10.60
C LEU A 124 -5.85 -9.19 11.66
N VAL A 125 -4.86 -8.32 11.89
CA VAL A 125 -3.91 -8.49 13.00
C VAL A 125 -4.62 -8.40 14.34
N TYR A 126 -5.57 -7.49 14.51
CA TYR A 126 -6.35 -7.35 15.74
C TYR A 126 -7.21 -8.60 16.00
N GLU A 127 -7.90 -9.11 14.99
CA GLU A 127 -8.72 -10.34 15.08
C GLU A 127 -7.90 -11.57 15.50
N ALA A 128 -6.64 -11.65 15.05
CA ALA A 128 -5.74 -12.71 15.45
C ALA A 128 -5.50 -12.75 16.96
N TYR A 129 -5.26 -11.59 17.58
CA TYR A 129 -4.96 -11.45 19.01
C TYR A 129 -6.19 -11.44 19.92
N GLN A 130 -7.36 -10.99 19.44
CA GLN A 130 -8.58 -10.98 20.27
C GLN A 130 -9.02 -12.39 20.67
N THR A 131 -8.87 -13.37 19.77
CA THR A 131 -9.27 -14.75 20.06
C THR A 131 -8.35 -15.44 21.07
N ASP A 132 -7.08 -15.05 21.11
CA ASP A 132 -6.07 -15.62 22.03
C ASP A 132 -6.36 -15.27 23.50
N ILE A 133 -6.98 -14.11 23.75
CA ILE A 133 -7.34 -13.62 25.10
C ILE A 133 -8.70 -14.19 25.58
N GLY A 134 -9.53 -14.70 24.66
CA GLY A 134 -10.90 -15.16 24.96
C GLY A 134 -11.03 -16.67 25.21
N GLY A 135 -9.94 -17.44 25.16
CA GLY A 135 -9.94 -18.91 25.24
C GLY A 135 -9.74 -19.50 26.63
N GLU A 136 -9.53 -18.67 27.67
CA GLU A 136 -9.41 -19.11 29.06
C GLU A 136 -10.74 -18.94 29.81
N THR A 137 -11.73 -19.81 29.57
CA THR A 137 -12.87 -20.02 30.48
C THR A 137 -13.35 -21.45 30.48
#